data_AF-A0A7C3TS00-F1
#
_entry.id   AF-A0A7C3TS00-F1
#
_cell.length_a   1.000
_cell.length_b   1.000
_cell.length_c   1.000
_cell.angle_alpha   90.00
_cell.angle_beta   90.00
_cell.angle_gamma   90.00
#
_symmetry.space_group_name_H-M   'P 1'
#
loop_
_entity.id
_entity.type
_entity.pdbx_description
1 polymer ?
#
loop_
_entity_poly.entity_id
_entity_poly.type
_entity_poly.pdbx_seq_one_letter_code
_entity_poly.pdbx_strand_id
1 'polypeptide(L)'
;MSIRVRCPRCWETAEVSEKDLGKQGICNSCGSVVTIPHKLTKVCFICGADVTHVRHAKDPDNNYLCQSCWQARNPVQRAMFSVPALECSACHARLSESDSYEHDGRTLCRNCWTRMRDGGDEAPAGEREAKEKSVHPLERVHDDREEHHAAAGEHHAQSDAHAQPAGQDAGGEVHWNLRRLLARRSAGSPVAVIMACLALAASAVLAVMQFGDSAGAWEREHHAEIIALKAQAEILVAVGKVREGVEKYNELLRLVNGRRIRSEALNGQIRAAQAAAEIASKTVVDTWEEEYRPRIMVMRGQAEVLSALGRHREAADKYSEILRLAGGRMVRSALLAEELRLARAGVERELAAGEAERRAESGSAAVVSSSSPPPAPGPVTTVAQANNTAPATQPAAPAAVAAGAGNGNGTAQTQQPASEQPQRPQAQSPQTDAPARPPVKSIFDF
;
A
#
# COMPACT_ATOMS: atom_id res chain seq x y z
N MET A 1 -12.72 -46.83 5.25
CA MET A 1 -11.51 -46.09 4.80
C MET A 1 -11.54 -44.69 5.42
N SER A 2 -10.44 -43.93 5.47
CA SER A 2 -10.50 -42.52 5.89
C SER A 2 -10.98 -41.64 4.73
N ILE A 3 -11.88 -40.71 5.04
CA ILE A 3 -12.46 -39.75 4.11
C ILE A 3 -11.81 -38.40 4.39
N ARG A 4 -11.46 -37.67 3.33
CA ARG A 4 -10.82 -36.36 3.43
C ARG A 4 -11.87 -35.27 3.22
N VAL A 5 -12.10 -34.44 4.24
CA VAL A 5 -13.06 -33.33 4.21
C VAL A 5 -12.32 -32.02 4.54
N ARG A 6 -12.51 -30.96 3.75
CA ARG A 6 -11.89 -29.67 4.06
C ARG A 6 -12.61 -28.98 5.20
N CYS A 7 -11.82 -28.45 6.12
CA CYS A 7 -12.29 -27.59 7.18
C CYS A 7 -12.69 -26.21 6.63
N PRO A 8 -13.91 -25.70 6.89
CA PRO A 8 -14.31 -24.37 6.41
C PRO A 8 -13.59 -23.22 7.14
N ARG A 9 -12.95 -23.49 8.29
CA ARG A 9 -12.25 -22.49 9.10
C ARG A 9 -10.78 -22.35 8.71
N CYS A 10 -10.01 -23.44 8.79
CA CYS A 10 -8.56 -23.41 8.53
C CYS A 10 -8.18 -23.92 7.15
N TRP A 11 -9.14 -24.40 6.35
CA TRP A 11 -8.91 -24.94 5.01
C TRP A 11 -8.06 -26.21 4.95
N GLU A 12 -7.55 -26.73 6.07
CA GLU A 12 -6.86 -28.02 6.10
C GLU A 12 -7.83 -29.19 5.91
N THR A 13 -7.26 -30.30 5.43
CA THR A 13 -8.00 -31.53 5.18
C THR A 13 -8.08 -32.34 6.46
N ALA A 14 -9.28 -32.47 7.01
CA ALA A 14 -9.55 -33.40 8.10
C ALA A 14 -9.73 -34.81 7.53
N GLU A 15 -9.04 -35.79 8.13
CA GLU A 15 -9.28 -37.20 7.88
C GLU A 15 -10.34 -37.70 8.87
N VAL A 16 -11.50 -38.09 8.35
CA VAL A 16 -12.66 -38.56 9.12
C VAL A 16 -12.98 -40.00 8.74
N SER A 17 -13.48 -40.77 9.71
CA SER A 17 -13.82 -42.18 9.46
C SER A 17 -15.10 -42.27 8.62
N GLU A 18 -15.18 -43.30 7.78
CA GLU A 18 -16.40 -43.61 7.00
C GLU A 18 -17.64 -43.87 7.89
N LYS A 19 -17.44 -44.25 9.14
CA LYS A 19 -18.51 -44.41 10.15
C LYS A 19 -19.16 -43.07 10.57
N ASP A 20 -18.53 -41.96 10.20
CA ASP A 20 -18.97 -40.60 10.52
C ASP A 20 -19.62 -39.89 9.33
N LEU A 21 -19.88 -40.60 8.24
CA LEU A 21 -20.69 -40.10 7.12
C LEU A 21 -22.05 -39.58 7.63
N GLY A 22 -22.38 -38.35 7.27
CA GLY A 22 -23.62 -37.70 7.68
C GLY A 22 -23.62 -37.14 9.11
N LYS A 23 -22.50 -37.22 9.82
CA LYS A 23 -22.33 -36.61 11.14
C LYS A 23 -21.48 -35.35 11.06
N GLN A 24 -21.43 -34.63 12.17
CA GLN A 24 -20.46 -33.57 12.38
C GLN A 24 -19.15 -34.19 12.88
N GLY A 25 -18.04 -33.90 12.18
CA GLY A 25 -16.68 -34.23 12.61
C GLY A 25 -15.98 -33.03 13.23
N ILE A 26 -14.77 -33.23 13.74
CA ILE A 26 -13.92 -32.15 14.26
C ILE A 26 -12.64 -32.10 13.40
N CYS A 27 -12.23 -30.91 12.99
CA CYS A 27 -10.98 -30.72 12.27
C CYS A 27 -9.78 -30.96 13.20
N ASN A 28 -8.87 -31.85 12.82
CA ASN A 28 -7.68 -32.18 13.60
C ASN A 28 -6.70 -31.00 13.77
N SER A 29 -6.75 -30.00 12.87
CA SER A 29 -5.80 -28.88 12.88
C SER A 29 -6.28 -27.70 13.71
N CYS A 30 -7.58 -27.35 13.66
CA CYS A 30 -8.11 -26.16 14.34
C CYS A 30 -9.30 -26.42 15.26
N GLY A 31 -9.73 -27.67 15.43
CA GLY A 31 -10.81 -28.05 16.33
C GLY A 31 -12.21 -27.60 15.93
N SER A 32 -12.40 -27.00 14.75
CA SER A 32 -13.75 -26.58 14.32
C SER A 32 -14.57 -27.77 13.83
N VAL A 33 -15.88 -27.67 14.01
CA VAL A 33 -16.83 -28.66 13.50
C VAL A 33 -16.84 -28.65 11.97
N VAL A 34 -16.74 -29.83 11.35
CA VAL A 34 -16.82 -30.04 9.91
C VAL A 34 -18.05 -30.88 9.59
N THR A 35 -18.81 -30.48 8.56
CA THR A 35 -19.96 -31.25 8.10
C THR A 35 -19.49 -32.38 7.18
N ILE A 36 -19.68 -33.63 7.58
CA ILE A 36 -19.32 -34.79 6.76
C ILE A 36 -20.55 -35.17 5.92
N PRO A 37 -20.45 -35.22 4.58
CA PRO A 37 -21.60 -35.53 3.73
C PRO A 37 -22.16 -36.93 4.04
N HIS A 38 -23.47 -37.12 3.90
CA HIS A 38 -24.14 -38.41 4.15
C HIS A 38 -23.76 -39.51 3.15
N LYS A 39 -23.24 -39.13 1.98
CA LYS A 39 -22.84 -40.04 0.92
C LYS A 39 -21.50 -39.57 0.36
N LEU A 40 -20.61 -40.50 0.09
CA LEU A 40 -19.36 -40.27 -0.65
C LEU A 40 -19.72 -39.91 -2.09
N THR A 41 -20.12 -38.66 -2.32
CA THR A 41 -20.23 -38.11 -3.66
C THR A 41 -18.83 -37.75 -4.12
N LYS A 42 -18.56 -37.96 -5.41
CA LYS A 42 -17.32 -37.49 -6.01
C LYS A 42 -17.46 -35.97 -6.05
N VAL A 43 -16.75 -35.24 -5.22
CA VAL A 43 -16.85 -33.77 -5.17
C VAL A 43 -15.60 -33.16 -5.82
N CYS A 44 -15.78 -32.13 -6.64
CA CYS A 44 -14.68 -31.39 -7.21
C CYS A 44 -13.86 -30.74 -6.10
N PHE A 45 -12.57 -31.03 -6.06
CA PHE A 45 -11.64 -30.54 -5.04
C PHE A 45 -11.48 -29.01 -5.02
N ILE A 46 -11.67 -28.34 -6.17
CA ILE A 46 -11.49 -26.89 -6.29
C ILE A 46 -12.77 -26.14 -5.92
N CYS A 47 -13.89 -26.45 -6.58
CA CYS A 47 -15.13 -25.69 -6.41
C CYS A 47 -16.16 -26.33 -5.47
N GLY A 48 -15.92 -27.55 -4.98
CA GLY A 48 -16.88 -28.26 -4.12
C GLY A 48 -18.13 -28.76 -4.84
N ALA A 49 -18.22 -28.66 -6.18
CA ALA A 49 -19.38 -29.15 -6.93
C ALA A 49 -19.42 -30.69 -6.94
N ASP A 50 -20.61 -31.27 -6.81
CA ASP A 50 -20.80 -32.72 -6.98
C ASP A 50 -20.55 -33.12 -8.44
N VAL A 51 -19.53 -33.96 -8.64
CA VAL A 51 -19.12 -34.51 -9.94
C VAL A 51 -19.47 -35.98 -10.13
N THR A 52 -20.32 -36.55 -9.27
CA THR A 52 -20.72 -37.96 -9.33
C THR A 52 -21.36 -38.33 -10.67
N HIS A 53 -22.17 -37.42 -11.23
CA HIS A 53 -22.93 -37.64 -12.47
C HIS A 53 -22.49 -36.76 -13.64
N VAL A 54 -21.40 -36.00 -13.50
CA VAL A 54 -20.84 -35.19 -14.59
C VAL A 54 -19.43 -35.66 -14.95
N ARG A 55 -18.96 -35.28 -16.15
CA ARG A 55 -17.60 -35.58 -16.58
C ARG A 55 -16.59 -34.93 -15.62
N HIS A 56 -15.66 -35.74 -15.14
CA HIS A 56 -14.60 -35.35 -14.22
C HIS A 56 -13.28 -35.99 -14.64
N ALA A 57 -12.19 -35.34 -14.23
CA ALA A 57 -10.84 -35.88 -14.28
C ALA A 57 -10.36 -36.14 -12.85
N LYS A 58 -9.42 -37.08 -12.69
CA LYS A 58 -8.64 -37.22 -11.47
C LYS A 58 -7.25 -36.61 -11.69
N ASP A 59 -6.75 -35.90 -10.69
CA ASP A 59 -5.34 -35.47 -10.70
C ASP A 59 -4.41 -36.57 -10.16
N PRO A 60 -3.08 -36.40 -10.21
CA PRO A 60 -2.11 -37.40 -9.72
C PRO A 60 -2.29 -37.77 -8.25
N ASP A 61 -2.85 -36.87 -7.44
CA ASP A 61 -3.16 -37.08 -6.02
C ASP A 61 -4.53 -37.75 -5.79
N ASN A 62 -5.15 -38.30 -6.86
CA ASN A 62 -6.47 -38.94 -6.85
C ASN A 62 -7.65 -38.01 -6.46
N ASN A 63 -7.49 -36.69 -6.56
CA ASN A 63 -8.58 -35.75 -6.32
C ASN A 63 -9.48 -35.62 -7.55
N TYR A 64 -10.80 -35.59 -7.34
CA TYR A 64 -11.76 -35.37 -8.42
C TYR A 64 -11.83 -33.88 -8.80
N LEU A 65 -11.85 -33.59 -10.10
CA LEU A 65 -11.95 -32.24 -10.65
C LEU A 65 -13.07 -32.19 -11.71
N CYS A 66 -13.97 -31.21 -11.61
CA CYS A 66 -14.97 -30.99 -12.66
C CYS A 66 -14.28 -30.50 -13.94
N GLN A 67 -14.93 -30.70 -15.09
CA GLN A 67 -14.34 -30.37 -16.39
C GLN A 67 -13.89 -28.89 -16.49
N SER A 68 -14.67 -27.96 -15.94
CA SER A 68 -14.32 -26.52 -15.94
C SER A 68 -13.10 -26.23 -15.07
N CYS A 69 -13.04 -26.76 -13.85
CA CYS A 69 -11.88 -26.62 -12.97
C CYS A 69 -10.62 -27.31 -13.53
N TRP A 70 -10.78 -28.45 -14.19
CA TRP A 70 -9.69 -29.14 -14.87
C TRP A 70 -9.13 -28.30 -16.04
N GLN A 71 -10.02 -27.74 -16.87
CA GLN A 71 -9.64 -26.92 -18.02
C GLN A 71 -9.04 -25.57 -17.60
N ALA A 72 -9.61 -24.93 -16.57
CA ALA A 72 -9.13 -23.65 -16.04
C ALA A 72 -7.78 -23.78 -15.30
N ARG A 73 -7.39 -24.98 -14.87
CA ARG A 73 -6.06 -25.24 -14.32
C ARG A 73 -5.02 -25.01 -15.43
N ASN A 74 -4.27 -23.92 -15.31
CA ASN A 74 -3.28 -23.45 -16.29
C ASN A 74 -2.31 -24.60 -16.66
N PRO A 75 -1.96 -24.81 -17.94
CA PRO A 75 -0.95 -25.80 -18.34
C PRO A 75 0.37 -25.69 -17.56
N VAL A 76 0.78 -24.49 -17.14
CA VAL A 76 1.94 -24.27 -16.26
C VAL A 76 1.71 -24.82 -14.86
N GLN A 77 0.50 -24.67 -14.30
CA GLN A 77 0.16 -25.30 -13.02
C GLN A 77 0.05 -26.82 -13.17
N ARG A 78 -0.44 -27.34 -14.30
CA ARG A 78 -0.40 -28.78 -14.58
C ARG A 78 1.04 -29.31 -14.58
N ALA A 79 1.99 -28.55 -15.12
CA ALA A 79 3.42 -28.88 -15.11
C ALA A 79 4.06 -28.75 -13.71
N MET A 80 3.67 -27.76 -12.91
CA MET A 80 4.19 -27.57 -11.54
C MET A 80 3.79 -28.69 -10.57
N PHE A 81 2.63 -29.31 -10.75
CA PHE A 81 2.19 -30.46 -9.94
C PHE A 81 2.59 -31.82 -10.53
N SER A 82 3.25 -31.84 -11.70
CA SER A 82 3.86 -33.03 -12.28
C SER A 82 5.38 -33.07 -12.11
N VAL A 83 5.98 -32.10 -11.41
CA VAL A 83 7.37 -32.21 -11.02
C VAL A 83 7.44 -33.33 -9.98
N PRO A 84 8.18 -34.43 -10.23
CA PRO A 84 8.35 -35.45 -9.21
C PRO A 84 8.94 -34.78 -7.97
N ALA A 85 8.15 -34.71 -6.90
CA ALA A 85 8.61 -34.15 -5.65
C ALA A 85 9.74 -35.04 -5.14
N LEU A 86 10.98 -34.52 -5.21
CA LEU A 86 12.15 -35.21 -4.69
C LEU A 86 12.04 -35.24 -3.17
N GLU A 87 12.33 -36.37 -2.55
CA GLU A 87 12.24 -36.53 -1.10
C GLU A 87 13.62 -36.34 -0.48
N CYS A 88 13.74 -35.43 0.49
CA CYS A 88 14.97 -35.25 1.25
C CYS A 88 15.31 -36.55 1.99
N SER A 89 16.45 -37.16 1.70
CA SER A 89 16.86 -38.42 2.33
C SER A 89 17.14 -38.30 3.83
N ALA A 90 17.31 -37.09 4.35
CA ALA A 90 17.64 -36.84 5.76
C ALA A 90 16.42 -36.50 6.63
N CYS A 91 15.44 -35.76 6.08
CA CYS A 91 14.26 -35.31 6.85
C CYS A 91 12.91 -35.63 6.21
N HIS A 92 12.89 -36.32 5.07
CA HIS A 92 11.70 -36.73 4.32
C HIS A 92 10.81 -35.56 3.84
N ALA A 93 11.33 -34.32 3.88
CA ALA A 93 10.64 -33.18 3.28
C ALA A 93 10.55 -33.34 1.76
N ARG A 94 9.38 -33.06 1.18
CA ARG A 94 9.18 -32.99 -0.27
C ARG A 94 9.75 -31.68 -0.82
N LEU A 95 10.58 -31.79 -1.85
CA LEU A 95 11.34 -30.69 -2.43
C LEU A 95 10.98 -30.49 -3.90
N SER A 96 11.06 -29.24 -4.34
CA SER A 96 11.16 -28.93 -5.77
C SER A 96 12.59 -29.24 -6.25
N GLU A 97 12.77 -29.51 -7.54
CA GLU A 97 14.10 -29.73 -8.13
C GLU A 97 15.05 -28.54 -7.86
N SER A 98 14.51 -27.30 -7.87
CA SER A 98 15.26 -26.08 -7.55
C SER A 98 15.67 -25.95 -6.07
N ASP A 99 14.97 -26.61 -5.15
CA ASP A 99 15.26 -26.56 -3.71
C ASP A 99 16.02 -27.81 -3.22
N SER A 100 16.42 -28.67 -4.15
CA SER A 100 17.09 -29.93 -3.88
C SER A 100 18.61 -29.80 -4.09
N TYR A 101 19.38 -30.40 -3.19
CA TYR A 101 20.84 -30.44 -3.24
C TYR A 101 21.27 -31.90 -3.26
N GLU A 102 22.21 -32.25 -4.14
CA GLU A 102 22.73 -33.60 -4.23
C GLU A 102 24.05 -33.72 -3.44
N HIS A 103 24.14 -34.73 -2.58
CA HIS A 103 25.35 -35.05 -1.82
C HIS A 103 25.46 -36.57 -1.71
N ASP A 104 26.57 -37.15 -2.15
CA ASP A 104 26.82 -38.60 -2.18
C ASP A 104 25.69 -39.41 -2.86
N GLY A 105 25.12 -38.87 -3.95
CA GLY A 105 24.03 -39.50 -4.69
C GLY A 105 22.69 -39.52 -3.95
N ARG A 106 22.54 -38.71 -2.88
CA ARG A 106 21.29 -38.53 -2.14
C ARG A 106 20.79 -37.10 -2.29
N THR A 107 19.47 -36.95 -2.38
CA THR A 107 18.81 -35.65 -2.46
C THR A 107 18.52 -35.09 -1.07
N LEU A 108 18.89 -33.84 -0.82
CA LEU A 108 18.76 -33.17 0.47
C LEU A 108 18.08 -31.83 0.32
N CYS A 109 17.37 -31.40 1.37
CA CYS A 109 16.86 -30.03 1.44
C CYS A 109 17.97 -29.07 1.84
N ARG A 110 17.80 -27.79 1.53
CA ARG A 110 18.75 -26.72 1.87
C ARG A 110 19.24 -26.76 3.32
N ASN A 111 18.34 -26.98 4.27
CA ASN A 111 18.68 -27.02 5.69
C ASN A 111 19.53 -28.24 6.07
N CYS A 112 19.20 -29.43 5.55
CA CYS A 112 19.97 -30.65 5.79
C CYS A 112 21.34 -30.60 5.10
N TRP A 113 21.40 -30.03 3.90
CA TRP A 113 22.66 -29.81 3.19
C TRP A 113 23.57 -28.84 3.95
N THR A 114 23.02 -27.72 4.42
CA THR A 114 23.77 -26.73 5.23
C THR A 114 24.28 -27.36 6.53
N ARG A 115 23.44 -28.13 7.24
CA ARG A 115 23.84 -28.84 8.45
C ARG A 115 24.92 -29.89 8.21
N MET A 116 24.88 -30.63 7.11
CA MET A 116 25.95 -31.60 6.80
C MET A 116 27.24 -30.91 6.37
N ARG A 117 27.16 -29.82 5.62
CA ARG A 117 28.36 -29.08 5.18
C ARG A 117 29.05 -28.35 6.34
N ASP A 118 28.25 -27.76 7.22
CA ASP A 118 28.76 -26.93 8.32
C ASP A 118 28.96 -27.75 9.61
N GLY A 119 28.56 -29.03 9.63
CA GLY A 119 28.55 -29.91 10.80
C GLY A 119 29.57 -31.05 10.77
N GLY A 120 30.75 -30.84 10.17
CA GLY A 120 31.88 -31.75 10.36
C GLY A 120 32.32 -31.78 11.83
N ASP A 121 32.09 -32.91 12.48
CA ASP A 121 32.82 -33.43 13.66
C ASP A 121 32.55 -32.88 15.07
N GLU A 122 31.38 -32.31 15.38
CA GLU A 122 30.98 -32.16 16.80
C GLU A 122 29.54 -32.65 17.05
N ALA A 123 29.41 -33.95 17.32
CA ALA A 123 28.21 -34.52 17.91
C ALA A 123 28.10 -34.08 19.38
N PRO A 124 27.00 -33.48 19.83
CA PRO A 124 26.76 -33.30 21.26
C PRO A 124 26.37 -34.63 21.88
N ALA A 125 27.32 -35.27 22.54
CA ALA A 125 27.06 -36.30 23.53
C ALA A 125 26.51 -35.62 24.79
N GLY A 126 25.19 -35.67 25.00
CA GLY A 126 24.60 -35.22 26.25
C GLY A 126 23.08 -35.15 26.20
N GLU A 127 22.46 -35.77 27.20
CA GLU A 127 21.07 -35.55 27.63
C GLU A 127 19.97 -36.35 26.91
N ARG A 128 20.07 -37.67 27.07
CA ARG A 128 18.91 -38.49 27.44
C ARG A 128 19.01 -38.79 28.94
N GLU A 129 18.27 -38.07 29.79
CA GLU A 129 17.71 -38.55 31.07
C GLU A 129 17.19 -37.39 31.95
N ALA A 130 15.87 -37.17 31.95
CA ALA A 130 15.05 -36.74 33.10
C ALA A 130 13.60 -36.56 32.61
N LYS A 131 12.73 -37.57 32.82
CA LYS A 131 11.74 -37.62 33.94
C LYS A 131 10.85 -36.38 33.97
N GLU A 132 9.62 -36.43 33.46
CA GLU A 132 8.48 -37.08 34.12
C GLU A 132 8.34 -36.65 35.60
N LYS A 133 7.53 -35.61 35.85
CA LYS A 133 6.62 -35.49 37.01
C LYS A 133 5.85 -34.17 37.04
N SER A 134 4.59 -34.29 37.50
CA SER A 134 3.71 -33.30 38.17
C SER A 134 3.33 -32.04 37.36
N VAL A 135 2.10 -31.81 36.90
CA VAL A 135 0.78 -31.80 37.59
C VAL A 135 0.80 -31.03 38.91
N HIS A 136 0.38 -29.76 38.86
CA HIS A 136 -0.47 -29.15 39.89
C HIS A 136 -1.30 -27.99 39.30
N PRO A 137 -2.55 -27.76 39.78
CA PRO A 137 -3.46 -26.73 39.30
C PRO A 137 -3.47 -25.48 40.21
N LEU A 138 -3.54 -24.30 39.61
CA LEU A 138 -3.84 -23.03 40.29
C LEU A 138 -5.01 -22.40 39.53
N GLU A 139 -6.21 -22.51 40.08
CA GLU A 139 -6.84 -21.58 41.02
C GLU A 139 -7.41 -20.33 40.36
N ARG A 140 -8.71 -20.26 40.57
CA ARG A 140 -9.71 -19.34 40.08
C ARG A 140 -9.66 -18.10 40.98
N VAL A 141 -9.33 -16.94 40.43
CA VAL A 141 -9.54 -15.66 41.11
C VAL A 141 -10.64 -14.91 40.35
N HIS A 142 -11.81 -14.89 40.97
CA HIS A 142 -12.80 -13.84 40.81
C HIS A 142 -12.22 -12.55 41.38
N ASP A 143 -12.34 -11.45 40.67
CA ASP A 143 -12.45 -10.16 41.33
C ASP A 143 -13.40 -9.27 40.53
N ASP A 144 -14.50 -8.96 41.20
CA ASP A 144 -15.51 -8.00 40.83
C ASP A 144 -14.96 -6.59 41.07
N ARG A 145 -15.06 -5.70 40.07
CA ARG A 145 -15.09 -4.27 40.40
C ARG A 145 -16.01 -3.49 39.49
N GLU A 146 -17.14 -3.21 40.10
CA GLU A 146 -18.19 -2.28 39.79
C GLU A 146 -17.74 -0.80 39.86
N GLU A 147 -18.60 0.05 39.30
CA GLU A 147 -18.80 1.50 39.56
C GLU A 147 -18.17 2.57 38.63
N HIS A 148 -19.08 3.09 37.80
CA HIS A 148 -19.47 4.52 37.65
C HIS A 148 -18.46 5.54 37.11
N HIS A 149 -18.83 6.20 35.99
CA HIS A 149 -19.26 7.60 36.02
C HIS A 149 -19.99 8.01 34.72
N ALA A 150 -21.15 8.63 34.93
CA ALA A 150 -21.97 9.33 33.95
C ALA A 150 -21.59 10.82 33.90
N ALA A 151 -21.69 11.43 32.72
CA ALA A 151 -22.02 12.85 32.46
C ALA A 151 -22.09 13.00 30.91
N ALA A 152 -23.23 13.19 30.26
CA ALA A 152 -24.13 14.37 30.26
C ALA A 152 -23.40 15.68 29.92
N GLY A 153 -23.76 16.28 28.78
CA GLY A 153 -23.27 17.57 28.34
C GLY A 153 -23.68 17.93 26.91
N GLU A 154 -24.98 18.16 26.68
CA GLU A 154 -25.46 19.00 25.58
C GLU A 154 -25.08 20.48 25.85
N HIS A 155 -24.77 21.26 24.82
CA HIS A 155 -25.36 22.58 24.52
C HIS A 155 -24.57 23.34 23.43
N HIS A 156 -25.33 23.74 22.39
CA HIS A 156 -25.33 25.02 21.67
C HIS A 156 -24.05 25.90 21.66
N ALA A 157 -23.63 26.33 20.47
CA ALA A 157 -23.77 27.74 20.07
C ALA A 157 -23.35 27.98 18.61
N GLN A 158 -24.30 28.54 17.90
CA GLN A 158 -24.24 29.26 16.65
C GLN A 158 -23.72 30.68 16.95
N SER A 159 -22.75 31.20 16.19
CA SER A 159 -22.64 32.65 15.92
C SER A 159 -21.59 32.97 14.87
N ASP A 160 -21.99 33.95 14.08
CA ASP A 160 -21.30 34.60 12.98
C ASP A 160 -19.98 35.27 13.37
N ALA A 161 -19.04 35.35 12.44
CA ALA A 161 -18.28 36.59 12.24
C ALA A 161 -17.59 36.62 10.87
N HIS A 162 -17.86 37.72 10.19
CA HIS A 162 -17.18 38.25 9.02
C HIS A 162 -15.65 38.21 9.12
N ALA A 163 -15.00 37.85 8.01
CA ALA A 163 -13.68 38.36 7.67
C ALA A 163 -13.52 38.43 6.14
N GLN A 164 -13.72 39.62 5.60
CA GLN A 164 -13.15 40.03 4.32
C GLN A 164 -11.62 40.03 4.43
N PRO A 165 -10.91 39.70 3.34
CA PRO A 165 -9.71 40.44 3.02
C PRO A 165 -9.92 41.27 1.76
N ALA A 166 -9.60 42.55 1.95
CA ALA A 166 -9.45 43.56 0.93
C ALA A 166 -8.32 43.21 -0.05
N GLY A 167 -8.50 43.68 -1.29
CA GLY A 167 -7.41 44.17 -2.12
C GLY A 167 -6.64 43.12 -2.89
N GLN A 168 -6.95 43.03 -4.19
CA GLN A 168 -5.92 43.17 -5.22
C GLN A 168 -6.56 43.51 -6.57
N ASP A 169 -6.59 44.82 -6.81
CA ASP A 169 -6.77 45.44 -8.11
C ASP A 169 -5.58 45.08 -9.02
N ALA A 170 -5.83 44.29 -10.05
CA ALA A 170 -4.95 44.20 -11.23
C ALA A 170 -5.68 43.55 -12.41
N GLY A 171 -5.85 44.31 -13.49
CA GLY A 171 -6.34 43.85 -14.79
C GLY A 171 -7.85 44.04 -14.96
N GLY A 172 -8.36 44.83 -15.88
CA GLY A 172 -7.75 45.59 -16.96
C GLY A 172 -8.88 46.29 -17.69
N GLU A 173 -8.78 47.61 -17.80
CA GLU A 173 -8.85 48.34 -19.07
C GLU A 173 -9.66 47.73 -20.23
N VAL A 174 -10.97 47.46 -20.09
CA VAL A 174 -11.84 47.18 -21.26
C VAL A 174 -13.16 47.98 -21.26
N HIS A 175 -13.48 48.74 -20.20
CA HIS A 175 -14.84 49.29 -20.06
C HIS A 175 -15.09 50.70 -20.65
N TRP A 176 -14.07 51.42 -21.15
CA TRP A 176 -14.26 52.80 -21.63
C TRP A 176 -14.50 52.96 -23.15
N ASN A 177 -14.32 51.92 -23.95
CA ASN A 177 -14.50 52.02 -25.41
C ASN A 177 -15.92 51.71 -25.92
N LEU A 178 -16.78 51.06 -25.12
CA LEU A 178 -18.12 50.69 -25.59
C LEU A 178 -19.10 51.88 -25.61
N ARG A 179 -18.89 52.91 -24.77
CA ARG A 179 -19.75 54.11 -24.74
C ARG A 179 -19.43 55.14 -25.83
N ARG A 180 -18.23 55.14 -26.43
CA ARG A 180 -17.91 56.02 -27.58
C ARG A 180 -18.35 55.46 -28.93
N LEU A 181 -18.55 54.15 -29.04
CA LEU A 181 -19.06 53.54 -30.28
C LEU A 181 -20.58 53.74 -30.49
N LEU A 182 -21.34 54.02 -29.43
CA LEU A 182 -22.79 54.24 -29.53
C LEU A 182 -23.19 55.72 -29.75
N ALA A 183 -22.24 56.64 -29.77
CA ALA A 183 -22.50 58.09 -29.90
C ALA A 183 -22.28 58.64 -31.33
N ARG A 184 -21.80 57.84 -32.29
CA ARG A 184 -21.81 58.20 -33.72
C ARG A 184 -23.07 57.63 -34.37
N ARG A 185 -24.16 58.38 -34.22
CA ARG A 185 -25.42 58.21 -34.93
C ARG A 185 -25.21 58.55 -36.42
N SER A 186 -24.44 57.75 -37.15
CA SER A 186 -24.52 57.74 -38.61
C SER A 186 -25.85 57.11 -38.97
N ALA A 187 -26.62 57.75 -39.85
CA ALA A 187 -27.79 57.20 -40.49
C ALA A 187 -27.41 55.97 -41.35
N GLY A 188 -27.08 54.87 -40.67
CA GLY A 188 -26.87 53.58 -41.29
C GLY A 188 -28.24 53.06 -41.72
N SER A 189 -28.40 52.84 -43.02
CA SER A 189 -29.58 52.20 -43.60
C SER A 189 -29.96 50.96 -42.76
N PRO A 190 -31.25 50.71 -42.49
CA PRO A 190 -31.69 49.54 -41.71
C PRO A 190 -31.15 48.22 -42.25
N VAL A 191 -30.82 48.18 -43.55
CA VAL A 191 -30.15 47.06 -44.22
C VAL A 191 -28.78 46.74 -43.60
N ALA A 192 -27.98 47.74 -43.22
CA ALA A 192 -26.65 47.52 -42.66
C ALA A 192 -26.70 46.87 -41.26
N VAL A 193 -27.69 47.23 -40.44
CA VAL A 193 -27.90 46.62 -39.12
C VAL A 193 -28.36 45.17 -39.27
N ILE A 194 -29.29 44.91 -40.18
CA ILE A 194 -29.77 43.55 -40.46
C ILE A 194 -28.60 42.67 -40.95
N MET A 195 -27.78 43.16 -41.87
CA MET A 195 -26.61 42.42 -42.37
C MET A 195 -25.57 42.15 -41.28
N ALA A 196 -25.33 43.10 -40.37
CA ALA A 196 -24.42 42.89 -39.22
C ALA A 196 -24.97 41.85 -38.23
N CYS A 197 -26.27 41.87 -37.95
CA CYS A 197 -26.92 40.85 -37.12
C CYS A 197 -26.87 39.47 -37.78
N LEU A 198 -27.10 39.38 -39.09
CA LEU A 198 -26.99 38.13 -39.84
C LEU A 198 -25.55 37.61 -39.87
N ALA A 199 -24.56 38.49 -40.01
CA ALA A 199 -23.15 38.12 -39.96
C ALA A 199 -22.76 37.57 -38.57
N LEU A 200 -23.18 38.23 -37.48
CA LEU A 200 -22.94 37.75 -36.12
C LEU A 200 -23.66 36.43 -35.83
N ALA A 201 -24.89 36.27 -36.30
CA ALA A 201 -25.63 35.01 -36.19
C ALA A 201 -24.93 33.89 -36.98
N ALA A 202 -24.47 34.17 -38.20
CA ALA A 202 -23.71 33.21 -39.00
C ALA A 202 -22.38 32.84 -38.36
N SER A 203 -21.65 33.81 -37.79
CA SER A 203 -20.41 33.56 -37.04
C SER A 203 -20.65 32.75 -35.77
N ALA A 204 -21.73 33.01 -35.03
CA ALA A 204 -22.11 32.21 -33.87
C ALA A 204 -22.48 30.77 -34.25
N VAL A 205 -23.19 30.57 -35.37
CA VAL A 205 -23.52 29.24 -35.90
C VAL A 205 -22.25 28.51 -36.36
N LEU A 206 -21.34 29.17 -37.07
CA LEU A 206 -20.06 28.58 -37.47
C LEU A 206 -19.20 28.20 -36.26
N ALA A 207 -19.15 29.05 -35.23
CA ALA A 207 -18.44 28.74 -33.98
C ALA A 207 -19.07 27.52 -33.28
N VAL A 208 -20.40 27.45 -33.19
CA VAL A 208 -21.09 26.28 -32.62
C VAL A 208 -20.82 25.02 -33.44
N MET A 209 -20.71 25.10 -34.77
CA MET A 209 -20.38 23.95 -35.62
C MET A 209 -18.90 23.54 -35.52
N GLN A 210 -17.96 24.48 -35.38
CA GLN A 210 -16.53 24.17 -35.20
C GLN A 210 -16.19 23.64 -33.80
N PHE A 211 -16.82 24.16 -32.75
CA PHE A 211 -16.60 23.70 -31.37
C PHE A 211 -17.54 22.55 -30.96
N GLY A 212 -18.61 22.31 -31.72
CA GLY A 212 -19.58 21.25 -31.44
C GLY A 212 -19.01 19.84 -31.58
N ASP A 213 -18.03 19.62 -32.46
CA ASP A 213 -17.47 18.28 -32.71
C ASP A 213 -16.20 17.96 -31.90
N SER A 214 -15.62 18.92 -31.19
CA SER A 214 -14.39 18.72 -30.42
C SER A 214 -14.56 17.71 -29.28
N ALA A 215 -15.73 17.68 -28.62
CA ALA A 215 -16.04 16.70 -27.59
C ALA A 215 -16.16 15.26 -28.15
N GLY A 216 -16.81 15.11 -29.31
CA GLY A 216 -16.98 13.82 -29.97
C GLY A 216 -15.67 13.29 -30.58
N ALA A 217 -14.82 14.18 -31.09
CA ALA A 217 -13.49 13.82 -31.57
C ALA A 217 -12.61 13.30 -30.42
N TRP A 218 -12.60 14.01 -29.29
CA TRP A 218 -11.87 13.57 -28.09
C TRP A 218 -12.37 12.23 -27.58
N GLU A 219 -13.71 12.05 -27.50
CA GLU A 219 -14.30 10.77 -27.10
C GLU A 219 -13.86 9.62 -28.01
N ARG A 220 -13.86 9.81 -29.34
CA ARG A 220 -13.42 8.76 -30.28
C ARG A 220 -11.94 8.41 -30.11
N GLU A 221 -11.10 9.42 -29.89
CA GLU A 221 -9.65 9.25 -29.71
C GLU A 221 -9.31 8.52 -28.40
N HIS A 222 -9.98 8.88 -27.30
CA HIS A 222 -9.67 8.37 -25.95
C HIS A 222 -10.56 7.20 -25.54
N HIS A 223 -11.54 6.79 -26.37
CA HIS A 223 -12.42 5.67 -26.06
C HIS A 223 -11.64 4.39 -25.77
N ALA A 224 -10.67 4.05 -26.62
CA ALA A 224 -9.85 2.85 -26.46
C ALA A 224 -9.02 2.91 -25.17
N GLU A 225 -8.47 4.07 -24.84
CA GLU A 225 -7.67 4.29 -23.63
C GLU A 225 -8.52 4.16 -22.35
N ILE A 226 -9.71 4.76 -22.31
CA ILE A 226 -10.63 4.66 -21.17
C ILE A 226 -11.02 3.20 -20.91
N ILE A 227 -11.37 2.45 -21.96
CA ILE A 227 -11.72 1.03 -21.84
C ILE A 227 -10.49 0.21 -21.39
N ALA A 228 -9.30 0.50 -21.93
CA ALA A 228 -8.08 -0.19 -21.55
C ALA A 228 -7.70 0.06 -20.09
N LEU A 229 -7.75 1.32 -19.62
CA LEU A 229 -7.46 1.68 -18.22
C LEU A 229 -8.44 1.00 -17.26
N LYS A 230 -9.73 0.98 -17.59
CA LYS A 230 -10.75 0.27 -16.81
C LYS A 230 -10.46 -1.23 -16.74
N ALA A 231 -10.23 -1.87 -17.89
CA ALA A 231 -9.94 -3.30 -17.94
C ALA A 231 -8.66 -3.67 -17.17
N GLN A 232 -7.60 -2.87 -17.29
CA GLN A 232 -6.37 -3.05 -16.51
C GLN A 232 -6.63 -2.92 -15.00
N ALA A 233 -7.39 -1.91 -14.58
CA ALA A 233 -7.76 -1.73 -13.19
C ALA A 233 -8.54 -2.93 -12.64
N GLU A 234 -9.54 -3.41 -13.39
CA GLU A 234 -10.34 -4.59 -13.03
C GLU A 234 -9.49 -5.85 -12.90
N ILE A 235 -8.57 -6.09 -13.85
CA ILE A 235 -7.65 -7.22 -13.79
C ILE A 235 -6.75 -7.11 -12.56
N LEU A 236 -6.17 -5.93 -12.30
CA LEU A 236 -5.28 -5.71 -11.15
C LEU A 236 -6.00 -5.95 -9.82
N VAL A 237 -7.24 -5.45 -9.68
CA VAL A 237 -8.07 -5.73 -8.50
C VAL A 237 -8.37 -7.23 -8.39
N ALA A 238 -8.73 -7.90 -9.50
CA ALA A 238 -9.06 -9.32 -9.51
C ALA A 238 -7.87 -10.23 -9.14
N VAL A 239 -6.64 -9.86 -9.50
CA VAL A 239 -5.42 -10.59 -9.11
C VAL A 239 -4.89 -10.19 -7.72
N GLY A 240 -5.64 -9.37 -6.97
CA GLY A 240 -5.28 -8.96 -5.60
C GLY A 240 -4.31 -7.78 -5.51
N LYS A 241 -3.89 -7.18 -6.63
CA LYS A 241 -3.08 -5.95 -6.69
C LYS A 241 -3.97 -4.71 -6.57
N VAL A 242 -4.74 -4.63 -5.48
CA VAL A 242 -5.82 -3.63 -5.32
C VAL A 242 -5.29 -2.19 -5.41
N ARG A 243 -4.10 -1.91 -4.84
CA ARG A 243 -3.49 -0.56 -4.90
C ARG A 243 -3.16 -0.12 -6.33
N GLU A 244 -2.49 -0.97 -7.11
CA GLU A 244 -2.17 -0.71 -8.52
C GLU A 244 -3.46 -0.55 -9.35
N GLY A 245 -4.50 -1.33 -9.04
CA GLY A 245 -5.81 -1.20 -9.67
C GLY A 245 -6.49 0.15 -9.37
N VAL A 246 -6.46 0.61 -8.12
CA VAL A 246 -6.98 1.93 -7.73
C VAL A 246 -6.22 3.06 -8.44
N GLU A 247 -4.89 2.94 -8.58
CA GLU A 247 -4.10 3.91 -9.34
C GLU A 247 -4.53 4.01 -10.80
N LYS A 248 -4.83 2.87 -11.45
CA LYS A 248 -5.35 2.84 -12.83
C LYS A 248 -6.74 3.43 -12.96
N TYR A 249 -7.62 3.20 -11.99
CA TYR A 249 -8.90 3.92 -11.95
C TYR A 249 -8.71 5.43 -11.80
N ASN A 250 -7.80 5.88 -10.93
CA ASN A 250 -7.51 7.30 -10.77
C ASN A 250 -6.94 7.94 -12.05
N GLU A 251 -6.10 7.21 -12.79
CA GLU A 251 -5.59 7.63 -14.10
C GLU A 251 -6.73 7.85 -15.10
N LEU A 252 -7.68 6.92 -15.19
CA LEU A 252 -8.90 7.07 -15.99
C LEU A 252 -9.72 8.30 -15.56
N LEU A 253 -9.92 8.50 -14.26
CA LEU A 253 -10.70 9.63 -13.76
C LEU A 253 -10.03 10.97 -14.03
N ARG A 254 -8.69 11.05 -13.96
CA ARG A 254 -7.94 12.26 -14.36
C ARG A 254 -8.10 12.56 -15.84
N LEU A 255 -8.08 11.52 -16.69
CA LEU A 255 -8.24 11.68 -18.14
C LEU A 255 -9.61 12.27 -18.50
N VAL A 256 -10.66 11.87 -17.76
CA VAL A 256 -12.05 12.28 -17.99
C VAL A 256 -12.43 13.56 -17.23
N ASN A 257 -11.64 13.98 -16.24
CA ASN A 257 -12.02 15.07 -15.33
C ASN A 257 -12.33 16.38 -16.06
N GLY A 258 -13.47 17.00 -15.72
CA GLY A 258 -13.91 18.27 -16.30
C GLY A 258 -14.39 18.21 -17.75
N ARG A 259 -14.48 17.03 -18.37
CA ARG A 259 -14.95 16.89 -19.76
C ARG A 259 -16.41 16.46 -19.85
N ARG A 260 -17.09 16.96 -20.89
CA ARG A 260 -18.48 16.58 -21.19
C ARG A 260 -18.47 15.39 -22.16
N ILE A 261 -18.83 14.21 -21.65
CA ILE A 261 -18.97 12.98 -22.42
C ILE A 261 -20.40 12.89 -22.97
N ARG A 262 -20.56 12.81 -24.30
CA ARG A 262 -21.84 12.64 -25.01
C ARG A 262 -22.30 11.19 -25.04
N SER A 263 -21.37 10.24 -25.17
CA SER A 263 -21.71 8.81 -25.18
C SER A 263 -22.26 8.36 -23.83
N GLU A 264 -23.53 7.93 -23.81
CA GLU A 264 -24.17 7.39 -22.61
C GLU A 264 -23.50 6.08 -22.14
N ALA A 265 -23.07 5.24 -23.09
CA ALA A 265 -22.35 4.01 -22.79
C ALA A 265 -21.00 4.30 -22.12
N LEU A 266 -20.23 5.26 -22.63
CA LEU A 266 -18.95 5.66 -22.03
C LEU A 266 -19.14 6.29 -20.65
N ASN A 267 -20.16 7.13 -20.49
CA ASN A 267 -20.56 7.64 -19.18
C ASN A 267 -20.92 6.53 -18.19
N GLY A 268 -21.61 5.48 -18.65
CA GLY A 268 -21.88 4.29 -17.86
C GLY A 268 -20.60 3.60 -17.38
N GLN A 269 -19.62 3.43 -18.28
CA GLN A 269 -18.32 2.84 -17.95
C GLN A 269 -17.53 3.68 -16.95
N ILE A 270 -17.55 5.01 -17.08
CA ILE A 270 -16.88 5.93 -16.16
C ILE A 270 -17.54 5.87 -14.77
N ARG A 271 -18.87 5.89 -14.68
CA ARG A 271 -19.57 5.74 -13.39
C ARG A 271 -19.30 4.39 -12.75
N ALA A 272 -19.27 3.31 -13.53
CA ALA A 272 -18.90 1.99 -13.05
C ALA A 272 -17.45 1.97 -12.52
N ALA A 273 -16.52 2.62 -13.23
CA ALA A 273 -15.14 2.78 -12.80
C ALA A 273 -15.03 3.60 -11.51
N GLN A 274 -15.81 4.67 -11.34
CA GLN A 274 -15.86 5.45 -10.10
C GLN A 274 -16.33 4.61 -8.91
N ALA A 275 -17.44 3.88 -9.06
CA ALA A 275 -17.97 3.02 -8.02
C ALA A 275 -16.98 1.89 -7.68
N ALA A 276 -16.37 1.27 -8.69
CA ALA A 276 -15.37 0.23 -8.51
C ALA A 276 -14.10 0.76 -7.82
N ALA A 277 -13.65 1.96 -8.17
CA ALA A 277 -12.53 2.63 -7.52
C ALA A 277 -12.83 2.94 -6.05
N GLU A 278 -14.03 3.41 -5.74
CA GLU A 278 -14.44 3.66 -4.36
C GLU A 278 -14.45 2.36 -3.53
N ILE A 279 -15.05 1.30 -4.06
CA ILE A 279 -15.07 -0.02 -3.41
C ILE A 279 -13.64 -0.54 -3.23
N ALA A 280 -12.84 -0.52 -4.30
CA ALA A 280 -11.46 -0.99 -4.28
C ALA A 280 -10.62 -0.20 -3.28
N SER A 281 -10.79 1.13 -3.19
CA SER A 281 -10.06 1.96 -2.24
C SER A 281 -10.41 1.64 -0.78
N LYS A 282 -11.67 1.28 -0.50
CA LYS A 282 -12.11 0.81 0.82
C LYS A 282 -11.54 -0.57 1.16
N THR A 283 -11.39 -1.44 0.15
CA THR A 283 -10.88 -2.81 0.30
C THR A 283 -9.37 -2.93 0.16
N VAL A 284 -8.63 -1.87 -0.18
CA VAL A 284 -7.18 -1.80 0.05
C VAL A 284 -7.00 -1.97 1.55
N VAL A 285 -6.88 -3.21 2.04
CA VAL A 285 -6.26 -3.49 3.33
C VAL A 285 -4.86 -2.93 3.17
N ASP A 286 -4.55 -1.94 3.99
CA ASP A 286 -3.29 -1.25 3.96
C ASP A 286 -2.36 -2.29 4.57
N THR A 287 -1.76 -3.12 3.71
CA THR A 287 -0.85 -4.20 4.12
C THR A 287 0.31 -3.63 4.94
N TRP A 288 0.53 -2.31 4.83
CA TRP A 288 1.39 -1.55 5.71
C TRP A 288 1.00 -1.67 7.19
N GLU A 289 -0.29 -1.54 7.54
CA GLU A 289 -0.70 -1.66 8.94
C GLU A 289 -0.42 -3.06 9.48
N GLU A 290 -0.65 -4.11 8.69
CA GLU A 290 -0.39 -5.50 9.10
C GLU A 290 1.11 -5.80 9.19
N GLU A 291 1.90 -5.34 8.22
CA GLU A 291 3.34 -5.55 8.16
C GLU A 291 4.09 -4.76 9.23
N TYR A 292 3.73 -3.48 9.43
CA TYR A 292 4.48 -2.57 10.28
C TYR A 292 3.94 -2.47 11.71
N ARG A 293 2.71 -2.90 12.01
CA ARG A 293 2.19 -2.93 13.39
C ARG A 293 3.14 -3.64 14.37
N PRO A 294 3.57 -4.91 14.15
CA PRO A 294 4.46 -5.58 15.10
C PRO A 294 5.80 -4.86 15.23
N ARG A 295 6.32 -4.30 14.13
CA ARG A 295 7.57 -3.53 14.13
C ARG A 295 7.44 -2.25 14.95
N ILE A 296 6.34 -1.52 14.81
CA ILE A 296 6.04 -0.29 15.56
C ILE A 296 5.96 -0.57 17.05
N MET A 297 5.29 -1.65 17.45
CA MET A 297 5.22 -2.07 18.86
C MET A 297 6.61 -2.36 19.44
N VAL A 298 7.46 -3.07 18.72
CA VAL A 298 8.85 -3.36 19.16
C VAL A 298 9.67 -2.08 19.29
N MET A 299 9.61 -1.17 18.30
CA MET A 299 10.34 0.10 18.37
C MET A 299 9.86 0.98 19.53
N ARG A 300 8.56 0.96 19.84
CA ARG A 300 8.00 1.67 20.99
C ARG A 300 8.55 1.10 22.30
N GLY A 301 8.53 -0.22 22.46
CA GLY A 301 9.12 -0.88 23.62
C GLY A 301 10.62 -0.56 23.78
N GLN A 302 11.37 -0.51 22.68
CA GLN A 302 12.78 -0.07 22.71
C GLN A 302 12.92 1.38 23.18
N ALA A 303 12.06 2.30 22.71
CA ALA A 303 12.06 3.69 23.14
C ALA A 303 11.72 3.83 24.64
N GLU A 304 10.73 3.07 25.13
CA GLU A 304 10.37 3.02 26.55
C GLU A 304 11.52 2.51 27.43
N VAL A 305 12.24 1.47 26.99
CA VAL A 305 13.43 0.98 27.71
C VAL A 305 14.55 2.03 27.72
N LEU A 306 14.80 2.71 26.60
CA LEU A 306 15.81 3.77 26.54
C LEU A 306 15.46 4.94 27.46
N SER A 307 14.18 5.33 27.50
CA SER A 307 13.66 6.35 28.42
C SER A 307 13.88 5.95 29.88
N ALA A 308 13.56 4.71 30.25
CA ALA A 308 13.78 4.20 31.60
C ALA A 308 15.26 4.17 32.04
N LEU A 309 16.18 4.08 31.07
CA LEU A 309 17.63 4.15 31.31
C LEU A 309 18.18 5.58 31.34
N GLY A 310 17.33 6.61 31.24
CA GLY A 310 17.75 8.02 31.17
C GLY A 310 18.34 8.42 29.81
N ARG A 311 18.28 7.54 28.79
CA ARG A 311 18.82 7.81 27.44
C ARG A 311 17.80 8.56 26.59
N HIS A 312 17.37 9.73 27.09
CA HIS A 312 16.25 10.50 26.57
C HIS A 312 16.38 10.88 25.08
N ARG A 313 17.59 11.27 24.64
CA ARG A 313 17.81 11.62 23.23
C ARG A 313 17.58 10.43 22.29
N GLU A 314 18.09 9.26 22.65
CA GLU A 314 17.94 8.06 21.83
C GLU A 314 16.52 7.52 21.84
N ALA A 315 15.81 7.66 22.98
CA ALA A 315 14.38 7.36 23.07
C ALA A 315 13.57 8.27 22.12
N ALA A 316 13.85 9.58 22.11
CA ALA A 316 13.21 10.54 21.19
C ALA A 316 13.49 10.20 19.72
N ASP A 317 14.71 9.78 19.39
CA ASP A 317 15.08 9.35 18.03
C ASP A 317 14.28 8.12 17.60
N LYS A 318 14.05 7.16 18.50
CA LYS A 318 13.24 5.96 18.21
C LYS A 318 11.77 6.28 17.99
N TYR A 319 11.18 7.15 18.80
CA TYR A 319 9.82 7.63 18.56
C TYR A 319 9.71 8.42 17.24
N SER A 320 10.72 9.22 16.91
CA SER A 320 10.77 9.94 15.63
C SER A 320 10.89 8.98 14.43
N GLU A 321 11.63 7.87 14.58
CA GLU A 321 11.72 6.82 13.57
C GLU A 321 10.36 6.16 13.31
N ILE A 322 9.56 5.89 14.36
CA ILE A 322 8.18 5.39 14.24
C ILE A 322 7.32 6.38 13.42
N LEU A 323 7.39 7.67 13.73
CA LEU A 323 6.61 8.69 13.02
C LEU A 323 7.05 8.86 11.57
N ARG A 324 8.36 8.78 11.30
CA ARG A 324 8.90 8.80 9.93
C ARG A 324 8.45 7.57 9.14
N LEU A 325 8.43 6.40 9.78
CA LEU A 325 7.89 5.18 9.18
C LEU A 325 6.40 5.29 8.91
N ALA A 326 5.62 5.98 9.73
CA ALA A 326 4.21 6.22 9.44
C ALA A 326 4.01 7.22 8.28
N GLY A 327 4.92 8.20 8.11
CA GLY A 327 4.97 9.07 6.93
C GLY A 327 3.71 9.92 6.73
N GLY A 328 2.97 10.24 7.79
CA GLY A 328 1.72 11.00 7.72
C GLY A 328 0.53 10.22 7.14
N ARG A 329 0.65 8.89 7.00
CA ARG A 329 -0.46 8.04 6.55
C ARG A 329 -1.65 8.07 7.52
N MET A 330 -2.86 8.02 6.96
CA MET A 330 -4.07 7.77 7.75
C MET A 330 -4.14 6.29 8.11
N VAL A 331 -4.13 6.00 9.41
CA VAL A 331 -4.23 4.66 9.95
C VAL A 331 -5.70 4.37 10.29
N ARG A 332 -6.25 3.29 9.75
CA ARG A 332 -7.62 2.83 10.03
C ARG A 332 -7.72 2.08 11.35
N SER A 333 -6.69 1.33 11.73
CA SER A 333 -6.66 0.69 13.02
C SER A 333 -6.62 1.73 14.15
N ALA A 334 -7.69 1.80 14.94
CA ALA A 334 -7.75 2.65 16.14
C ALA A 334 -6.58 2.38 17.10
N LEU A 335 -6.19 1.11 17.26
CA LEU A 335 -5.06 0.72 18.08
C LEU A 335 -3.75 1.31 17.54
N LEU A 336 -3.45 1.14 16.25
CA LEU A 336 -2.22 1.68 15.68
C LEU A 336 -2.23 3.23 15.60
N ALA A 337 -3.40 3.84 15.45
CA ALA A 337 -3.55 5.30 15.55
C ALA A 337 -3.19 5.80 16.96
N GLU A 338 -3.65 5.09 18.00
CA GLU A 338 -3.28 5.38 19.39
C GLU A 338 -1.76 5.19 19.62
N GLU A 339 -1.16 4.14 19.05
CA GLU A 339 0.30 3.94 19.11
C GLU A 339 1.08 5.12 18.52
N LEU A 340 0.66 5.65 17.37
CA LEU A 340 1.32 6.80 16.75
C LEU A 340 1.11 8.09 17.58
N ARG A 341 -0.06 8.24 18.21
CA ARG A 341 -0.34 9.35 19.13
C ARG A 341 0.60 9.29 20.35
N LEU A 342 0.74 8.11 20.94
CA LEU A 342 1.66 7.86 22.05
C LEU A 342 3.11 8.09 21.65
N ALA A 343 3.51 7.68 20.45
CA ALA A 343 4.86 7.94 19.94
C ALA A 343 5.14 9.45 19.80
N ARG A 344 4.18 10.23 19.29
CA ARG A 344 4.31 11.69 19.21
C ARG A 344 4.47 12.34 20.59
N ALA A 345 3.62 11.96 21.54
CA ALA A 345 3.76 12.41 22.92
C ALA A 345 5.08 11.93 23.56
N GLY A 346 5.57 10.75 23.16
CA GLY A 346 6.88 10.24 23.54
C GLY A 346 8.01 11.17 23.14
N VAL A 347 8.08 11.59 21.86
CA VAL A 347 9.11 12.54 21.39
C VAL A 347 9.15 13.80 22.26
N GLU A 348 8.00 14.42 22.48
CA GLU A 348 7.89 15.67 23.24
C GLU A 348 8.36 15.48 24.69
N ARG A 349 7.92 14.39 25.35
CA ARG A 349 8.32 14.08 26.72
C ARG A 349 9.82 13.84 26.87
N GLU A 350 10.41 13.05 25.97
CA GLU A 350 11.83 12.71 26.04
C GLU A 350 12.74 13.91 25.74
N LEU A 351 12.35 14.77 24.80
CA LEU A 351 13.08 16.01 24.55
C LEU A 351 13.03 16.95 25.76
N ALA A 352 11.87 17.09 26.40
CA ALA A 352 11.71 17.89 27.62
C ALA A 352 12.52 17.32 28.79
N ALA A 353 12.53 16.01 28.98
CA ALA A 353 13.32 15.33 30.02
C ALA A 353 14.83 15.56 29.82
N GLY A 354 15.34 15.36 28.59
CA GLY A 354 16.74 15.60 28.29
C GLY A 354 17.16 17.07 28.42
N GLU A 355 16.25 18.03 28.17
CA GLU A 355 16.53 19.43 28.47
C GLU A 355 16.57 19.74 29.97
N ALA A 356 15.68 19.13 30.77
CA ALA A 356 15.66 19.29 32.22
C ALA A 356 16.95 18.73 32.84
N GLU A 357 17.42 17.58 32.38
CA GLU A 357 18.69 16.97 32.82
C GLU A 357 19.90 17.86 32.50
N ARG A 358 20.01 18.37 31.26
CA ARG A 358 21.08 19.34 30.89
C ARG A 358 21.05 20.61 31.74
N ARG A 359 19.86 21.11 32.09
CA ARG A 359 19.72 22.28 33.00
C ARG A 359 20.18 21.94 34.42
N ALA A 360 19.90 20.74 34.92
CA ALA A 360 20.36 20.29 36.23
C ALA A 360 21.89 20.15 36.28
N GLU A 361 22.51 19.57 35.24
CA GLU A 361 23.97 19.43 35.14
C GLU A 361 24.68 20.78 35.06
N SER A 362 24.19 21.71 34.21
CA SER A 362 24.76 23.04 34.06
C SER A 362 24.57 23.93 35.29
N GLY A 363 23.42 23.81 35.99
CA GLY A 363 23.18 24.48 37.26
C GLY A 363 24.11 23.99 38.37
N SER A 364 24.40 22.69 38.41
CA SER A 364 25.34 22.11 39.38
C SER A 364 26.78 22.60 39.16
N ALA A 365 27.22 22.72 37.90
CA ALA A 365 28.55 23.26 37.57
C ALA A 365 28.74 24.73 37.99
N ALA A 366 27.67 25.54 37.96
CA ALA A 366 27.73 26.95 38.35
C ALA A 366 27.93 27.14 39.87
N VAL A 367 27.39 26.26 40.71
CA VAL A 367 27.50 26.37 42.18
C VAL A 367 28.91 26.01 42.68
N VAL A 368 29.62 25.14 41.97
CA VAL A 368 30.98 24.73 42.35
C VAL A 368 32.03 25.80 42.00
N SER A 369 31.81 26.61 40.95
CA SER A 369 32.74 27.71 40.59
C SER A 369 32.65 28.94 41.51
N SER A 370 31.58 29.11 42.29
CA SER A 370 31.45 30.23 43.24
C SER A 370 32.06 29.97 44.63
N SER A 371 32.67 28.81 44.85
CA SER A 371 33.25 28.43 46.15
C SER A 371 34.78 28.52 46.19
N SER A 372 35.38 29.47 45.46
CA SER A 372 36.77 29.86 45.71
C SER A 372 36.81 30.80 46.92
N PRO A 373 37.52 30.47 48.01
CA PRO A 373 37.67 31.37 49.14
C PRO A 373 38.39 32.66 48.68
N PRO A 374 38.00 33.84 49.20
CA PRO A 374 38.67 35.08 48.88
C PRO A 374 40.16 34.96 49.22
N PRO A 375 41.08 35.41 48.34
CA PRO A 375 42.50 35.41 48.65
C PRO A 375 42.75 36.29 49.88
N ALA A 376 43.52 35.77 50.84
CA ALA A 376 43.86 36.46 52.08
C ALA A 376 44.57 37.81 51.82
N PRO A 377 44.33 38.84 52.65
CA PRO A 377 44.98 40.14 52.51
C PRO A 377 46.48 40.03 52.85
N GLY A 378 47.31 40.05 51.82
CA GLY A 378 48.77 40.18 51.95
C GLY A 378 49.21 41.64 52.18
N PRO A 379 50.38 41.86 52.82
CA PRO A 379 50.83 43.18 53.23
C PRO A 379 51.23 44.07 52.05
N VAL A 380 50.86 45.34 52.18
CA VAL A 380 51.14 46.45 51.28
C VAL A 380 52.64 46.52 50.99
N THR A 381 53.05 46.22 49.75
CA THR A 381 54.38 46.56 49.25
C THR A 381 54.26 47.35 47.97
N THR A 382 54.63 48.62 48.08
CA THR A 382 54.79 49.60 47.02
C THR A 382 55.97 49.22 46.12
N VAL A 383 55.76 48.76 44.88
CA VAL A 383 56.75 48.91 43.79
C VAL A 383 56.08 49.02 42.41
N ALA A 384 56.52 50.06 41.69
CA ALA A 384 56.49 50.41 40.28
C ALA A 384 55.95 49.43 39.21
N GLN A 385 54.95 49.92 38.47
CA GLN A 385 55.04 50.35 37.06
C GLN A 385 55.81 49.46 36.06
N ALA A 386 55.08 48.77 35.17
CA ALA A 386 55.40 48.71 33.74
C ALA A 386 54.17 48.33 32.89
N ASN A 387 53.97 49.14 31.86
CA ASN A 387 52.96 49.09 30.80
C ASN A 387 52.78 47.71 30.14
N ASN A 388 51.55 47.40 29.73
CA ASN A 388 51.26 47.20 28.30
C ASN A 388 49.76 47.31 28.00
N THR A 389 49.45 48.39 27.29
CA THR A 389 48.26 48.66 26.46
C THR A 389 48.28 47.66 25.29
N ALA A 390 47.17 47.04 24.87
CA ALA A 390 46.18 47.58 23.90
C ALA A 390 45.08 46.52 23.61
N PRO A 391 44.00 46.82 22.86
CA PRO A 391 42.65 46.52 23.32
C PRO A 391 41.86 45.50 22.47
N ALA A 392 40.69 45.17 23.03
CA ALA A 392 39.61 44.40 22.44
C ALA A 392 39.01 45.01 21.17
N THR A 393 38.54 44.16 20.25
CA THR A 393 37.26 44.36 19.53
C THR A 393 36.73 43.01 19.02
N GLN A 394 35.55 42.60 19.53
CA GLN A 394 34.65 41.63 18.88
C GLN A 394 33.78 42.38 17.82
N PRO A 395 32.69 41.82 17.27
CA PRO A 395 32.60 40.76 16.26
C PRO A 395 31.78 41.24 15.03
N ALA A 396 31.80 40.52 13.90
CA ALA A 396 30.63 40.38 12.99
C ALA A 396 30.96 39.48 11.80
N ALA A 397 30.15 38.44 11.64
CA ALA A 397 29.86 37.77 10.37
C ALA A 397 28.81 38.60 9.59
N PRO A 398 28.20 38.12 8.48
CA PRO A 398 28.76 37.56 7.24
C PRO A 398 28.13 38.24 5.99
N ALA A 399 28.73 38.08 4.80
CA ALA A 399 27.98 38.05 3.54
C ALA A 399 28.83 37.51 2.38
N ALA A 400 28.39 36.38 1.85
CA ALA A 400 28.14 36.04 0.44
C ALA A 400 29.05 36.53 -0.72
N VAL A 401 29.00 35.68 -1.76
CA VAL A 401 29.07 35.96 -3.22
C VAL A 401 30.33 35.44 -3.93
N ALA A 402 30.15 34.22 -4.46
CA ALA A 402 30.28 33.81 -5.86
C ALA A 402 31.64 33.69 -6.59
N ALA A 403 31.64 32.60 -7.38
CA ALA A 403 32.10 32.50 -8.77
C ALA A 403 33.56 32.10 -9.07
N GLY A 404 33.67 31.25 -10.11
CA GLY A 404 34.89 30.91 -10.86
C GLY A 404 35.16 29.41 -10.84
N ALA A 405 34.64 28.61 -11.78
CA ALA A 405 35.22 28.35 -13.11
C ALA A 405 36.66 27.78 -13.02
N GLY A 406 37.04 26.67 -13.65
CA GLY A 406 36.44 25.83 -14.67
C GLY A 406 37.48 24.79 -15.13
N ASN A 407 37.19 24.20 -16.30
CA ASN A 407 37.93 23.16 -17.06
C ASN A 407 37.60 21.72 -16.67
N GLY A 408 37.26 20.82 -17.60
CA GLY A 408 37.30 20.87 -19.06
C GLY A 408 37.85 19.55 -19.61
N ASN A 409 37.23 19.04 -20.67
CA ASN A 409 37.51 17.83 -21.45
C ASN A 409 36.96 16.50 -20.86
N GLY A 410 36.37 15.60 -21.63
CA GLY A 410 36.36 15.49 -23.09
C GLY A 410 35.27 14.56 -23.60
N THR A 411 34.90 14.85 -24.84
CA THR A 411 34.02 14.13 -25.75
C THR A 411 34.51 12.72 -26.07
N ALA A 412 33.61 11.74 -26.03
CA ALA A 412 33.71 10.53 -26.85
C ALA A 412 32.31 10.10 -27.29
N GLN A 413 32.06 10.32 -28.58
CA GLN A 413 30.98 9.74 -29.37
C GLN A 413 31.21 8.23 -29.52
N THR A 414 30.21 7.42 -29.22
CA THR A 414 30.10 6.05 -29.75
C THR A 414 28.66 5.75 -30.15
N GLN A 415 28.40 5.98 -31.43
CA GLN A 415 27.72 5.11 -32.39
C GLN A 415 26.54 4.24 -31.90
N GLN A 416 25.35 4.59 -32.40
CA GLN A 416 24.27 3.66 -32.71
C GLN A 416 24.74 2.60 -33.72
N PRO A 417 24.35 1.33 -33.56
CA PRO A 417 24.17 0.43 -34.67
C PRO A 417 22.69 0.31 -35.08
N ALA A 418 22.53 0.10 -36.39
CA ALA A 418 21.32 -0.21 -37.16
C ALA A 418 20.31 -1.11 -36.42
N SER A 419 19.00 -0.85 -36.48
CA SER A 419 18.14 -1.07 -37.66
C SER A 419 18.34 -2.44 -38.32
N GLU A 420 18.08 -3.52 -37.57
CA GLU A 420 17.80 -4.84 -38.14
C GLU A 420 16.31 -5.16 -37.90
N GLN A 421 15.55 -5.12 -38.99
CA GLN A 421 14.21 -5.71 -39.08
C GLN A 421 14.35 -7.24 -39.14
N PRO A 422 13.76 -8.02 -38.22
CA PRO A 422 13.44 -9.40 -38.50
C PRO A 422 12.09 -9.44 -39.23
N GLN A 423 12.13 -10.10 -40.36
CA GLN A 423 11.04 -10.34 -41.28
C GLN A 423 9.79 -10.87 -40.57
N ARG A 424 8.67 -10.26 -40.94
CA ARG A 424 7.30 -10.72 -40.72
C ARG A 424 7.15 -12.15 -41.26
N PRO A 425 6.90 -13.19 -40.43
CA PRO A 425 6.44 -14.47 -40.95
C PRO A 425 5.02 -14.26 -41.48
N GLN A 426 4.82 -14.62 -42.73
CA GLN A 426 3.53 -14.61 -43.39
C GLN A 426 2.56 -15.50 -42.59
N ALA A 427 1.37 -14.95 -42.31
CA ALA A 427 0.24 -15.69 -41.83
C ALA A 427 -0.13 -16.77 -42.86
N GLN A 428 0.06 -18.04 -42.51
CA GLN A 428 -0.70 -19.13 -43.09
C GLN A 428 -1.90 -19.38 -42.18
N SER A 429 -3.06 -18.95 -42.67
CA SER A 429 -4.36 -19.23 -42.07
C SER A 429 -4.61 -20.75 -42.09
N PRO A 430 -4.86 -21.42 -40.95
CA PRO A 430 -5.52 -22.71 -40.97
C PRO A 430 -7.02 -22.47 -41.26
N GLN A 431 -7.47 -22.97 -42.40
CA GLN A 431 -8.89 -23.19 -42.67
C GLN A 431 -9.40 -24.19 -41.62
N THR A 432 -10.18 -23.71 -40.65
CA THR A 432 -11.01 -24.58 -39.83
C THR A 432 -12.44 -24.46 -40.33
N ASP A 433 -12.90 -25.56 -40.93
CA ASP A 433 -14.29 -25.83 -41.24
C ASP A 433 -15.18 -25.61 -40.01
N ALA A 434 -16.12 -24.67 -40.14
CA ALA A 434 -17.15 -24.46 -39.15
C ALA A 434 -18.29 -25.48 -39.36
N PRO A 435 -18.67 -26.28 -38.35
CA PRO A 435 -19.88 -27.10 -38.44
C PRO A 435 -21.14 -26.23 -38.37
N ALA A 436 -22.09 -26.52 -39.26
CA ALA A 436 -23.38 -25.86 -39.39
C ALA A 436 -24.15 -25.81 -38.05
N ARG A 437 -24.65 -24.61 -37.69
CA ARG A 437 -25.66 -24.43 -36.64
C ARG A 437 -27.03 -24.90 -37.14
N PRO A 438 -27.78 -25.72 -36.37
CA PRO A 438 -29.19 -25.97 -36.66
C PRO A 438 -30.06 -24.76 -36.28
N PRO A 439 -31.23 -24.60 -36.91
CA PRO A 439 -32.12 -23.45 -36.68
C PRO A 439 -32.77 -23.50 -35.29
N VAL A 440 -32.71 -22.38 -34.58
CA VAL A 440 -33.42 -22.16 -33.31
C VAL A 440 -34.89 -21.88 -33.62
N LYS A 441 -35.78 -22.76 -33.17
CA LYS A 441 -37.23 -22.51 -33.12
C LYS A 441 -37.51 -21.49 -32.00
N SER A 442 -38.29 -20.46 -32.33
CA SER A 442 -38.80 -19.47 -31.41
C SER A 442 -39.72 -20.11 -30.37
N ILE A 443 -39.42 -19.91 -29.09
CA ILE A 443 -40.31 -20.22 -27.98
C ILE A 443 -40.93 -18.88 -27.55
N PHE A 444 -42.09 -18.59 -28.11
CA PHE A 444 -43.13 -17.74 -27.53
C PHE A 444 -44.41 -18.53 -27.75
N ASP A 445 -44.80 -19.31 -26.76
CA ASP A 445 -46.18 -19.75 -26.52
C ASP A 445 -46.23 -20.38 -25.11
N PHE A 446 -47.00 -19.70 -24.25
CA PHE A 446 -47.46 -20.02 -22.89
C PHE A 446 -46.48 -19.93 -21.71
#